data_AF-A0A3D4MCE6-F1
#
_entry.id   AF-A0A3D4MCE6-F1
#
_cell.length_a   1.000
_cell.length_b   1.000
_cell.length_c   1.000
_cell.angle_alpha   90.00
_cell.angle_beta   90.00
_cell.angle_gamma   90.00
#
_symmetry.space_group_name_H-M   'P 1'
#
loop_
_entity.id
_entity.type
_entity.pdbx_description
1 polymer ?
#
loop_
_entity_poly.entity_id
_entity_poly.type
_entity_poly.pdbx_seq_one_letter_code
_entity_poly.pdbx_strand_id
1 'polypeptide(L)'
;MKKTPFSALFCLFLLAGCMSAEQENNLRYVDATYGKTIYQEYKDDKDAWRIFDRPDLGKMGVSLSMDKTIALGKNYGGNWPGKADFRSAAAGFFKQARRNCSITADKTLSPTGYEFSYACK
;
A
#
# COMPACT_ATOMS: atom_id res chain seq x y z
N MET A 1 13.90 39.72 -30.47
CA MET A 1 12.78 38.87 -30.01
C MET A 1 13.32 37.49 -29.64
N LYS A 2 13.37 37.15 -28.34
CA LYS A 2 13.88 35.86 -27.85
C LYS A 2 12.79 34.79 -28.05
N LYS A 3 13.08 33.76 -28.85
CA LYS A 3 12.22 32.58 -29.02
C LYS A 3 12.28 31.76 -27.73
N THR A 4 11.18 31.70 -26.99
CA THR A 4 11.03 30.80 -25.85
C THR A 4 10.96 29.34 -26.35
N PRO A 5 11.69 28.40 -25.73
CA PRO A 5 11.76 27.02 -26.21
C PRO A 5 10.47 26.26 -25.88
N PHE A 6 9.63 26.04 -26.90
CA PHE A 6 8.41 25.24 -26.84
C PHE A 6 8.66 23.77 -26.42
N SER A 7 9.91 23.30 -26.47
CA SER A 7 10.32 21.93 -26.08
C SER A 7 10.16 21.61 -24.59
N ALA A 8 10.24 22.59 -23.69
CA ALA A 8 10.21 22.31 -22.25
C ALA A 8 8.79 21.95 -21.75
N LEU A 9 7.73 22.49 -22.37
CA LEU A 9 6.35 22.20 -21.97
C LEU A 9 5.92 20.78 -22.34
N PHE A 10 6.39 20.24 -23.48
CA PHE A 10 5.97 18.92 -23.98
C PHE A 10 6.50 17.76 -23.13
N CYS A 11 7.70 17.89 -22.55
CA CYS A 11 8.27 16.87 -21.67
C CYS A 11 7.51 16.74 -20.33
N LEU A 12 6.92 17.83 -19.82
CA LEU A 12 6.14 17.80 -18.58
C LEU A 12 4.80 17.05 -18.73
N PHE A 13 4.16 17.15 -19.90
CA PHE A 13 2.92 16.41 -20.17
C PHE A 13 3.13 14.90 -20.29
N LEU A 14 4.28 14.45 -20.81
CA LEU A 14 4.63 13.03 -20.90
C LEU A 14 4.90 12.41 -19.52
N LEU A 15 5.49 13.15 -18.59
CA LEU A 15 5.78 12.68 -17.23
C LEU A 15 4.50 12.60 -16.36
N ALA A 16 3.56 13.52 -16.52
CA ALA A 16 2.28 13.49 -15.81
C ALA A 16 1.41 12.27 -16.21
N GLY A 17 1.47 11.86 -17.47
CA GLY A 17 0.73 10.69 -17.96
C GLY A 17 1.18 9.38 -17.30
N CYS A 18 2.49 9.18 -17.10
CA CYS A 18 3.03 7.95 -16.51
C CYS A 18 2.56 7.71 -15.07
N MET A 19 2.55 8.75 -14.23
CA MET A 19 2.14 8.60 -12.82
C MET A 19 0.65 8.25 -12.68
N SER A 20 -0.20 8.82 -13.54
CA SER A 20 -1.65 8.51 -13.55
C SER A 20 -1.94 7.08 -14.03
N ALA A 21 -1.23 6.62 -15.06
CA ALA A 21 -1.38 5.28 -15.59
C ALA A 21 -0.88 4.21 -14.60
N GLU A 22 0.22 4.47 -13.89
CA GLU A 22 0.72 3.59 -12.83
C GLU A 22 -0.30 3.45 -11.70
N GLN A 23 -0.88 4.57 -11.25
CA GLN A 23 -1.90 4.56 -10.20
C GLN A 23 -3.15 3.79 -10.63
N GLU A 24 -3.65 4.01 -11.85
CA GLU A 24 -4.82 3.28 -12.37
C GLU A 24 -4.54 1.78 -12.48
N ASN A 25 -3.36 1.40 -12.99
CA ASN A 25 -2.95 0.00 -13.06
C ASN A 25 -2.86 -0.65 -11.69
N ASN A 26 -2.34 0.07 -10.69
CA ASN A 26 -2.29 -0.42 -9.31
C ASN A 26 -3.68 -0.60 -8.71
N LEU A 27 -4.63 0.32 -8.96
CA LEU A 27 -6.01 0.16 -8.51
C LEU A 27 -6.69 -1.06 -9.14
N ARG A 28 -6.56 -1.25 -10.45
CA ARG A 28 -7.06 -2.45 -11.15
C ARG A 28 -6.44 -3.72 -10.60
N TYR A 29 -5.13 -3.70 -10.33
CA TYR A 29 -4.43 -4.83 -9.72
C TYR A 29 -4.96 -5.14 -8.32
N VAL A 30 -5.15 -4.11 -7.48
CA VAL A 30 -5.68 -4.28 -6.11
C VAL A 30 -7.09 -4.84 -6.13
N ASP A 31 -7.97 -4.33 -6.99
CA ASP A 31 -9.33 -4.85 -7.13
C ASP A 31 -9.32 -6.31 -7.61
N ALA A 32 -8.54 -6.64 -8.64
CA ALA A 32 -8.42 -8.01 -9.13
C ALA A 32 -7.82 -8.99 -8.09
N THR A 33 -6.87 -8.51 -7.26
CA THR A 33 -6.15 -9.35 -6.29
C THR A 33 -6.86 -9.43 -4.94
N TYR A 34 -7.55 -8.38 -4.51
CA TYR A 34 -8.10 -8.28 -3.14
C TYR A 34 -9.56 -7.84 -3.10
N GLY A 35 -10.20 -7.47 -4.21
CA GLY A 35 -11.56 -6.89 -4.23
C GLY A 35 -12.65 -7.82 -3.69
N LYS A 36 -12.40 -9.14 -3.63
CA LYS A 36 -13.28 -10.14 -3.01
C LYS A 36 -12.78 -10.65 -1.65
N THR A 37 -11.61 -10.20 -1.21
CA THR A 37 -11.00 -10.62 0.05
C THR A 37 -11.63 -9.84 1.18
N ILE A 38 -12.23 -10.53 2.14
CA ILE A 38 -12.65 -9.92 3.40
C ILE A 38 -11.39 -9.61 4.21
N TYR A 39 -11.21 -8.34 4.57
CA TYR A 39 -10.08 -7.97 5.40
C TYR A 39 -10.28 -8.42 6.84
N GLN A 40 -9.17 -8.68 7.52
CA GLN A 40 -9.11 -8.89 8.96
C GLN A 40 -8.55 -7.63 9.61
N GLU A 41 -9.10 -7.26 10.76
CA GLU A 41 -8.52 -6.19 11.56
C GLU A 41 -7.35 -6.74 12.38
N TYR A 42 -6.24 -6.00 12.35
CA TYR A 42 -5.09 -6.23 13.20
C TYR A 42 -4.79 -4.93 13.94
N LYS A 43 -4.58 -5.01 15.25
CA LYS A 43 -4.26 -3.86 16.07
C LYS A 43 -2.98 -4.13 16.84
N ASP A 44 -2.07 -3.18 16.79
CA ASP A 44 -0.89 -3.14 17.66
C ASP A 44 -0.94 -1.88 18.54
N ASP A 45 0.14 -1.65 19.29
CA ASP A 45 0.25 -0.51 20.21
C ASP A 45 0.27 0.84 19.49
N LYS A 46 0.56 0.85 18.17
CA LYS A 46 0.69 2.08 17.38
C LYS A 46 -0.60 2.39 16.63
N ASP A 47 -1.18 1.40 15.97
CA ASP A 47 -2.18 1.59 14.94
C ASP A 47 -3.15 0.41 14.79
N ALA A 48 -4.24 0.69 14.06
CA ALA A 48 -5.19 -0.30 13.61
C ALA A 48 -5.11 -0.44 12.09
N TRP A 49 -4.99 -1.69 11.64
CA TRP A 49 -4.65 -2.10 10.30
C TRP A 49 -5.73 -3.00 9.72
N ARG A 50 -5.92 -2.92 8.41
CA ARG A 50 -6.71 -3.87 7.62
C ARG A 50 -5.77 -4.77 6.85
N ILE A 51 -5.89 -6.07 7.08
CA ILE A 51 -5.08 -7.12 6.49
C ILE A 51 -5.91 -7.89 5.47
N PHE A 52 -5.51 -7.82 4.20
CA PHE A 52 -6.10 -8.54 3.09
C PHE A 52 -5.20 -9.74 2.76
N ASP A 53 -5.42 -10.85 3.46
CA ASP A 53 -4.57 -12.04 3.34
C ASP A 53 -5.00 -12.95 2.18
N ARG A 54 -4.05 -13.35 1.34
CA ARG A 54 -4.23 -14.27 0.19
C ARG A 54 -3.22 -15.41 0.29
N PRO A 55 -3.46 -16.40 1.17
CA PRO A 55 -2.55 -17.54 1.36
C PRO A 55 -2.41 -18.44 0.15
N ASP A 56 -3.43 -18.49 -0.71
CA ASP A 56 -3.36 -19.18 -2.00
C ASP A 56 -2.32 -18.55 -2.96
N LEU A 57 -1.98 -17.28 -2.77
CA LEU A 57 -0.98 -16.56 -3.56
C LEU A 57 0.34 -16.32 -2.81
N GLY A 58 0.38 -16.60 -1.50
CA GLY A 58 1.49 -16.18 -0.63
C GLY A 58 1.63 -14.66 -0.58
N LYS A 59 0.52 -13.93 -0.56
CA LYS A 59 0.49 -12.45 -0.60
C LYS A 59 -0.43 -11.87 0.46
N MET A 60 -0.10 -10.67 0.92
CA MET A 60 -0.90 -9.92 1.87
C MET A 60 -0.90 -8.43 1.51
N GLY A 61 -2.10 -7.85 1.37
CA GLY A 61 -2.28 -6.41 1.36
C GLY A 61 -2.42 -5.88 2.79
N VAL A 62 -1.75 -4.78 3.11
CA VAL A 62 -1.86 -4.08 4.40
C VAL A 62 -2.20 -2.63 4.14
N SER A 63 -3.27 -2.16 4.78
CA SER A 63 -3.67 -0.75 4.77
C SER A 63 -4.03 -0.30 6.18
N LEU A 64 -4.10 1.00 6.40
CA LEU A 64 -4.65 1.52 7.65
C LEU A 64 -6.17 1.26 7.73
N SER A 65 -6.66 1.14 8.97
CA SER A 65 -8.10 1.22 9.27
C SER A 65 -8.69 2.52 8.72
N MET A 66 -9.99 2.49 8.42
CA MET A 66 -10.68 3.67 7.89
C MET A 66 -10.63 4.83 8.88
N ASP A 67 -10.87 4.55 10.17
CA ASP A 67 -10.85 5.55 11.23
C ASP A 67 -9.48 6.23 11.36
N LYS A 68 -8.39 5.46 11.33
CA LYS A 68 -7.04 6.03 11.39
C LYS A 68 -6.71 6.82 10.13
N THR A 69 -7.10 6.33 8.96
CA THR A 69 -6.97 7.04 7.69
C THR A 69 -7.66 8.41 7.74
N ILE A 70 -8.90 8.46 8.24
CA ILE A 70 -9.67 9.71 8.40
C ILE A 70 -8.98 10.64 9.41
N ALA A 71 -8.52 10.11 10.54
CA ALA A 71 -7.85 10.91 11.58
C ALA A 71 -6.55 11.54 11.07
N LEU A 72 -5.72 10.79 10.34
CA LEU A 72 -4.48 11.31 9.72
C LEU A 72 -4.79 12.31 8.61
N GLY A 73 -5.84 12.06 7.82
CA GLY A 73 -6.31 12.98 6.78
C GLY A 73 -6.71 14.35 7.33
N LYS A 74 -7.40 14.39 8.48
CA LYS A 74 -7.75 15.64 9.18
C LYS A 74 -6.53 16.46 9.60
N ASN A 75 -5.42 15.80 9.89
CA ASN A 75 -4.16 16.42 10.29
C ASN A 75 -3.20 16.66 9.10
N TYR A 76 -3.74 16.79 7.87
CA TYR A 76 -2.96 16.98 6.64
C TYR A 76 -1.85 15.94 6.44
N GLY A 77 -2.04 14.73 6.97
CA GLY A 77 -1.07 13.66 6.85
C GLY A 77 0.17 13.77 7.73
N GLY A 78 0.11 14.50 8.84
CA GLY A 78 1.17 14.45 9.84
C GLY A 78 1.38 13.01 10.35
N ASN A 79 2.63 12.54 10.32
CA ASN A 79 3.07 11.23 10.82
C ASN A 79 2.37 10.01 10.18
N TRP A 80 2.21 9.98 8.85
CA TRP A 80 1.82 8.75 8.17
C TRP A 80 2.81 7.61 8.50
N PRO A 81 2.31 6.40 8.81
CA PRO A 81 3.18 5.24 8.98
C PRO A 81 4.00 4.98 7.71
N GLY A 82 5.26 4.60 7.90
CA GLY A 82 6.16 4.25 6.80
C GLY A 82 6.07 2.77 6.46
N LYS A 83 6.63 2.37 5.30
CA LYS A 83 6.70 0.96 4.86
C LYS A 83 7.11 -0.03 5.97
N ALA A 84 8.02 0.38 6.86
CA ALA A 84 8.49 -0.43 7.99
C ALA A 84 7.39 -0.72 9.03
N ASP A 85 6.48 0.21 9.28
CA ASP A 85 5.34 0.02 10.17
C ASP A 85 4.33 -0.97 9.55
N PHE A 86 4.04 -0.83 8.25
CA PHE A 86 3.19 -1.81 7.53
C PHE A 86 3.80 -3.22 7.54
N ARG A 87 5.12 -3.31 7.36
CA ARG A 87 5.84 -4.61 7.43
C ARG A 87 5.77 -5.21 8.83
N SER A 88 5.92 -4.37 9.87
CA SER A 88 5.76 -4.80 11.26
C SER A 88 4.34 -5.29 11.54
N ALA A 89 3.32 -4.62 11.02
CA ALA A 89 1.93 -5.04 11.15
C ALA A 89 1.68 -6.41 10.50
N ALA A 90 2.17 -6.64 9.26
CA ALA A 90 2.09 -7.95 8.61
C ALA A 90 2.76 -9.06 9.43
N ALA A 91 3.97 -8.81 9.94
CA ALA A 91 4.69 -9.77 10.78
C ALA A 91 3.97 -10.02 12.13
N GLY A 92 3.42 -8.97 12.73
CA GLY A 92 2.62 -9.04 13.94
C GLY A 92 1.35 -9.85 13.74
N PHE A 93 0.66 -9.66 12.61
CA PHE A 93 -0.50 -10.46 12.23
C PHE A 93 -0.15 -11.95 12.10
N PHE A 94 0.97 -12.31 11.46
CA PHE A 94 1.41 -13.71 11.42
C PHE A 94 1.62 -14.28 12.83
N LYS A 95 2.25 -13.53 13.73
CA LYS A 95 2.45 -13.96 15.13
C LYS A 95 1.13 -14.15 15.86
N GLN A 96 0.19 -13.19 15.74
CA GLN A 96 -1.14 -13.29 16.34
C GLN A 96 -1.90 -14.52 15.82
N ALA A 97 -1.85 -14.76 14.51
CA ALA A 97 -2.45 -15.92 13.87
C ALA A 97 -1.69 -17.23 14.12
N ARG A 98 -0.60 -17.22 14.91
CA ARG A 98 0.29 -18.36 15.18
C ARG A 98 0.84 -19.01 13.90
N ARG A 99 1.10 -18.21 12.87
CA ARG A 99 1.64 -18.64 11.58
C ARG A 99 3.14 -18.45 11.53
N ASN A 100 3.86 -19.49 11.13
CA ASN A 100 5.30 -19.44 10.90
C ASN A 100 5.59 -18.96 9.47
N CYS A 101 5.29 -17.68 9.19
CA CYS A 101 5.48 -17.08 7.88
C CYS A 101 6.48 -15.92 7.94
N SER A 102 7.25 -15.77 6.87
CA SER A 102 8.24 -14.70 6.70
C SER A 102 7.99 -13.94 5.41
N ILE A 103 8.08 -12.62 5.49
CA ILE A 103 7.93 -11.73 4.34
C ILE A 103 9.16 -11.84 3.44
N THR A 104 8.94 -12.16 2.17
CA THR A 104 9.98 -12.39 1.15
C THR A 104 10.16 -11.22 0.18
N ALA A 105 9.12 -10.42 -0.03
CA ALA A 105 9.18 -9.22 -0.87
C ALA A 105 8.16 -8.16 -0.44
N ASP A 106 8.37 -6.92 -0.87
CA ASP A 106 7.46 -5.80 -0.66
C ASP A 106 7.15 -5.07 -1.97
N LYS A 107 5.91 -4.60 -2.11
CA LYS A 107 5.43 -3.80 -3.23
C LYS A 107 4.56 -2.65 -2.69
N THR A 108 4.84 -1.42 -3.10
CA THR A 108 3.95 -0.29 -2.83
C THR A 108 2.71 -0.41 -3.71
N LEU A 109 1.52 -0.37 -3.11
CA LEU A 109 0.25 -0.36 -3.85
C LEU A 109 -0.31 1.06 -3.97
N SER A 110 -0.18 1.83 -2.90
CA SER A 110 -0.57 3.24 -2.82
C SER A 110 0.26 3.94 -1.73
N PRO A 111 0.18 5.27 -1.58
CA PRO A 111 0.85 5.98 -0.49
C PRO A 111 0.47 5.48 0.93
N THR A 112 -0.64 4.74 1.07
CA THR A 112 -1.17 4.29 2.36
C THR A 112 -1.43 2.77 2.39
N GLY A 113 -0.86 2.03 1.44
CA GLY A 113 -1.06 0.59 1.32
C GLY A 113 0.11 -0.12 0.67
N TYR A 114 0.52 -1.22 1.28
CA TYR A 114 1.62 -2.06 0.84
C TYR A 114 1.15 -3.50 0.65
N GLU A 115 1.74 -4.18 -0.33
CA GLU A 115 1.66 -5.62 -0.49
C GLU A 115 2.97 -6.26 -0.01
N PHE A 116 2.83 -7.40 0.67
CA PHE A 116 3.93 -8.23 1.10
C PHE A 116 3.75 -9.64 0.56
N SER A 117 4.74 -10.13 -0.20
CA SER A 117 4.83 -11.56 -0.48
C SER A 117 5.42 -12.26 0.73
N TYR A 118 4.98 -13.49 1.00
CA TYR A 118 5.47 -14.28 2.12
C TYR A 118 5.55 -15.77 1.78
N ALA A 119 6.36 -16.49 2.56
CA ALA A 119 6.41 -17.94 2.56
C ALA A 119 6.19 -18.45 3.99
N CYS A 120 5.46 -19.57 4.14
CA CYS A 120 5.21 -20.21 5.41
C CYS A 120 5.94 -21.56 5.48
N LYS A 121 6.31 -21.97 6.69
CA LYS A 121 6.89 -23.29 6.98
C LYS A 121 5.85 -24.20 7.62
#